data_AF-A0A520T9Z3-F1
#
_entry.id   AF-A0A520T9Z3-F1
#
_cell.length_a   1.000
_cell.length_b   1.000
_cell.length_c   1.000
_cell.angle_alpha   90.00
_cell.angle_beta   90.00
_cell.angle_gamma   90.00
#
_symmetry.space_group_name_H-M   'P 1'
#
loop_
_entity.id
_entity.type
_entity.pdbx_description
1 polymer ?
#
loop_
_entity_poly.entity_id
_entity_poly.type
_entity_poly.pdbx_seq_one_letter_code
_entity_poly.pdbx_strand_id
1 'polypeptide(L)'
;HMVMAGLFRVMPKRAGLDFCMRGQAIDAKKAEEWGLINESVPEDKLDEVVADLASDLANLAPGTMQFGLEAYVNQDSMDFDEALPYLGKKSAETFAGPDAQEGIAAFLEKREPKWD
;
A
#
# COMPACT_ATOMS: atom_id res chain seq x y z
N HIS A 1 20.48 -14.42 2.42
CA HIS A 1 19.74 -14.32 3.71
C HIS A 1 18.89 -13.05 3.83
N MET A 2 19.39 -11.85 3.50
CA MET A 2 18.61 -10.59 3.63
C MET A 2 17.35 -10.53 2.74
N VAL A 3 17.40 -11.06 1.53
CA VAL A 3 16.28 -11.03 0.55
C VAL A 3 15.01 -11.73 1.09
N MET A 4 15.16 -12.78 1.89
CA MET A 4 14.01 -13.52 2.46
C MET A 4 13.17 -12.66 3.41
N ALA A 5 13.78 -11.67 4.09
CA ALA A 5 13.05 -10.78 4.98
C ALA A 5 12.02 -9.94 4.19
N GLY A 6 12.38 -9.46 3.00
CA GLY A 6 11.45 -8.74 2.13
C GLY A 6 10.44 -9.67 1.46
N LEU A 7 10.93 -10.73 0.79
CA LEU A 7 10.08 -11.61 0.00
C LEU A 7 8.95 -12.22 0.83
N PHE A 8 9.23 -12.78 2.01
CA PHE A 8 8.19 -13.49 2.76
C PHE A 8 7.11 -12.59 3.37
N ARG A 9 7.25 -11.26 3.26
CA ARG A 9 6.21 -10.29 3.62
C ARG A 9 5.24 -10.01 2.48
N VAL A 10 5.64 -10.23 1.23
CA VAL A 10 4.85 -9.88 0.04
C VAL A 10 4.41 -11.10 -0.77
N MET A 11 5.12 -12.23 -0.68
CA MET A 11 4.81 -13.43 -1.45
C MET A 11 4.64 -14.70 -0.61
N PRO A 12 3.94 -15.75 -1.11
CA PRO A 12 3.80 -17.02 -0.40
C PRO A 12 5.15 -17.63 -0.03
N LYS A 13 5.32 -18.01 1.24
CA LYS A 13 6.59 -18.54 1.79
C LYS A 13 7.18 -19.69 0.97
N ARG A 14 6.33 -20.61 0.48
CA ARG A 14 6.79 -21.74 -0.35
C ARG A 14 7.34 -21.29 -1.70
N ALA A 15 6.67 -20.37 -2.38
CA ALA A 15 7.11 -19.83 -3.67
C ALA A 15 8.42 -19.03 -3.49
N GLY A 16 8.48 -18.16 -2.48
CA GLY A 16 9.70 -17.39 -2.20
C GLY A 16 10.89 -18.27 -1.81
N LEU A 17 10.69 -19.31 -1.00
CA LEU A 17 11.76 -20.25 -0.65
C LEU A 17 12.29 -20.95 -1.89
N ASP A 18 11.39 -21.39 -2.76
CA ASP A 18 11.75 -22.05 -4.00
C ASP A 18 12.56 -21.15 -4.95
N PHE A 19 12.09 -19.92 -5.12
CA PHE A 19 12.75 -18.89 -5.91
C PHE A 19 14.16 -18.61 -5.39
N CYS A 20 14.32 -18.49 -4.06
CA CYS A 20 15.62 -18.31 -3.43
C CYS A 20 16.58 -19.50 -3.61
N MET A 21 16.06 -20.73 -3.55
CA MET A 21 16.87 -21.94 -3.58
C MET A 21 17.28 -22.35 -5.00
N ARG A 22 16.37 -22.21 -5.97
CA ARG A 22 16.63 -22.60 -7.36
C ARG A 22 17.23 -21.47 -8.20
N GLY A 23 17.06 -20.21 -7.81
CA GLY A 23 17.57 -19.06 -8.55
C GLY A 23 17.02 -18.93 -9.98
N GLN A 24 15.86 -19.53 -10.25
CA GLN A 24 15.22 -19.48 -11.56
C GLN A 24 14.47 -18.17 -11.73
N ALA A 25 14.64 -17.51 -12.87
CA ALA A 25 13.85 -16.31 -13.20
C ALA A 25 12.36 -16.63 -13.31
N ILE A 26 11.53 -15.67 -12.95
CA ILE A 26 10.08 -15.70 -13.13
C ILE A 26 9.67 -14.60 -14.11
N ASP A 27 8.59 -14.81 -14.84
CA ASP A 27 7.97 -13.77 -15.65
C ASP A 27 7.08 -12.84 -14.81
N ALA A 28 6.66 -11.72 -15.39
CA ALA A 28 5.87 -10.71 -14.70
C ALA A 28 4.50 -11.25 -14.24
N LYS A 29 3.87 -12.11 -15.05
CA LYS A 29 2.61 -12.76 -14.69
C LYS A 29 2.74 -13.64 -13.44
N LYS A 30 3.81 -14.44 -13.34
CA LYS A 30 4.09 -15.24 -12.16
C LYS A 30 4.41 -14.36 -10.95
N ALA A 31 5.12 -13.26 -11.14
CA ALA A 31 5.42 -12.30 -10.07
C ALA A 31 4.14 -11.66 -9.52
N GLU A 32 3.18 -11.31 -10.38
CA GLU A 32 1.85 -10.81 -10.00
C GLU A 32 1.05 -11.89 -9.25
N GLU A 33 0.97 -13.11 -9.79
CA GLU A 33 0.29 -14.25 -9.13
C GLU A 33 0.84 -14.54 -7.73
N TRP A 34 2.12 -14.24 -7.50
CA TRP A 34 2.78 -14.41 -6.21
C TRP A 34 2.74 -13.18 -5.32
N GLY A 35 2.19 -12.05 -5.76
CA GLY A 35 2.15 -10.79 -4.99
C GLY A 35 3.51 -10.09 -4.85
N LEU A 36 4.49 -10.46 -5.67
CA LEU A 36 5.78 -9.75 -5.71
C LEU A 36 5.63 -8.37 -6.39
N ILE A 37 4.74 -8.26 -7.37
CA ILE A 37 4.30 -7.01 -8.00
C ILE A 37 2.78 -6.92 -7.93
N ASN A 38 2.24 -5.72 -8.07
CA ASN A 38 0.80 -5.50 -8.01
C ASN A 38 0.08 -5.86 -9.32
N GLU A 39 0.70 -5.57 -10.47
CA GLU A 39 0.06 -5.74 -11.79
C GLU A 39 1.11 -5.96 -12.89
N SER A 40 0.85 -6.91 -13.80
CA SER A 40 1.62 -7.13 -15.03
C SER A 40 0.81 -6.68 -16.25
N VAL A 41 1.32 -5.71 -16.99
CA VAL A 41 0.64 -5.15 -18.18
C VAL A 41 1.48 -5.33 -19.46
N PRO A 42 0.86 -5.28 -20.65
CA PRO A 42 1.60 -5.17 -21.92
C PRO A 42 2.57 -3.99 -21.92
N GLU A 43 3.72 -4.16 -22.58
CA GLU A 43 4.79 -3.14 -22.60
C GLU A 43 4.30 -1.78 -23.14
N ASP A 44 3.46 -1.80 -24.19
CA ASP A 44 2.87 -0.61 -24.81
C ASP A 44 1.83 0.10 -23.93
N LYS A 45 1.44 -0.52 -22.81
CA LYS A 45 0.49 0.03 -21.83
C LYS A 45 1.13 0.45 -20.52
N LEU A 46 2.42 0.17 -20.31
CA LEU A 46 3.10 0.44 -19.04
C LEU A 46 3.03 1.92 -18.66
N ASP A 47 3.37 2.81 -19.59
CA ASP A 47 3.40 4.25 -19.31
C ASP A 47 2.01 4.82 -18.99
N GLU A 48 0.97 4.34 -19.68
CA GLU A 48 -0.43 4.73 -19.45
C GLU A 48 -0.87 4.32 -18.04
N VAL A 49 -0.67 3.05 -17.68
CA VAL A 49 -1.07 2.51 -16.37
C VAL A 49 -0.31 3.16 -15.22
N VAL A 50 0.99 3.44 -15.41
CA VAL A 50 1.79 4.15 -14.41
C VAL A 50 1.30 5.59 -14.24
N ALA A 51 0.97 6.29 -15.33
CA ALA A 51 0.45 7.66 -15.27
C ALA A 51 -0.90 7.73 -14.56
N ASP A 52 -1.80 6.78 -14.85
CA ASP A 52 -3.11 6.69 -14.21
C ASP A 52 -2.98 6.40 -12.71
N LEU A 53 -2.16 5.41 -12.33
CA LEU A 53 -1.91 5.10 -10.92
C LEU A 53 -1.28 6.28 -10.17
N ALA A 54 -0.31 6.96 -10.77
CA ALA A 54 0.31 8.14 -10.18
C ALA A 54 -0.69 9.29 -10.00
N SER A 55 -1.56 9.51 -11.00
CA SER A 55 -2.64 10.48 -10.94
C SER A 55 -3.62 10.15 -9.81
N ASP A 56 -4.06 8.90 -9.72
CA ASP A 56 -4.98 8.44 -8.68
C ASP A 56 -4.39 8.69 -7.29
N LEU A 57 -3.14 8.27 -7.05
CA LEU A 57 -2.47 8.49 -5.77
C LEU A 57 -2.25 9.98 -5.46
N ALA A 58 -1.89 10.79 -6.47
CA ALA A 58 -1.69 12.23 -6.29
C ALA A 58 -2.98 12.99 -5.96
N ASN A 59 -4.15 12.43 -6.33
CA ASN A 59 -5.45 12.99 -6.00
C ASN A 59 -5.99 12.55 -4.62
N LEU A 60 -5.26 11.70 -3.90
CA LEU A 60 -5.60 11.28 -2.54
C LEU A 60 -4.94 12.19 -1.48
N ALA A 61 -5.51 12.19 -0.28
CA ALA A 61 -5.01 12.93 0.87
C ALA A 61 -3.60 12.44 1.31
N PRO A 62 -2.53 13.23 1.09
CA PRO A 62 -1.16 12.81 1.31
C PRO A 62 -0.85 12.51 2.77
N GLY A 63 -1.33 13.35 3.70
CA GLY A 63 -1.17 13.12 5.13
C GLY A 63 -1.92 11.87 5.58
N THR A 64 -3.14 11.66 5.11
CA THR A 64 -3.91 10.43 5.40
C THR A 64 -3.20 9.17 4.89
N MET A 65 -2.65 9.20 3.66
CA MET A 65 -1.88 8.08 3.12
C MET A 65 -0.62 7.81 3.96
N GLN A 66 0.11 8.86 4.36
CA GLN A 66 1.28 8.73 5.22
C GLN A 66 0.94 8.09 6.57
N PHE A 67 -0.13 8.55 7.23
CA PHE A 67 -0.60 7.96 8.48
C PHE A 67 -1.01 6.49 8.29
N GLY A 68 -1.70 6.16 7.20
CA GLY A 68 -2.10 4.79 6.88
C GLY A 68 -0.89 3.86 6.72
N LEU A 69 0.14 4.29 6.00
CA LEU A 69 1.38 3.52 5.81
C LEU A 69 2.15 3.36 7.13
N GLU A 70 2.24 4.40 7.95
CA GLU A 70 2.86 4.31 9.28
C GLU A 70 2.11 3.32 10.18
N ALA A 71 0.77 3.38 10.18
CA ALA A 71 -0.08 2.48 10.94
C ALA A 71 0.12 1.03 10.49
N TYR A 72 0.16 0.77 9.17
CA TYR A 72 0.41 -0.55 8.59
C TYR A 72 1.76 -1.14 9.05
N VAL A 73 2.84 -0.36 8.97
CA VAL A 73 4.19 -0.82 9.37
C VAL A 73 4.27 -1.12 10.86
N ASN A 74 3.73 -0.24 11.69
CA ASN A 74 3.85 -0.37 13.15
C ASN A 74 2.99 -1.51 13.71
N GLN A 75 1.80 -1.74 13.13
CA GLN A 75 0.91 -2.80 13.61
C GLN A 75 1.36 -4.21 13.19
N ASP A 76 2.16 -4.34 12.12
CA ASP A 76 2.54 -5.64 11.53
C ASP A 76 3.24 -6.59 12.53
N SER A 77 3.92 -6.05 13.53
CA SER A 77 4.60 -6.81 14.58
C SER A 77 3.81 -6.91 15.90
N MET A 78 2.62 -6.36 15.98
CA MET A 78 1.78 -6.36 17.19
C MET A 78 0.86 -7.59 17.22
N ASP A 79 0.54 -8.07 18.42
CA ASP A 79 -0.57 -9.01 18.58
C ASP A 79 -1.91 -8.29 18.36
N PHE A 80 -2.94 -9.01 17.93
CA PHE A 80 -4.23 -8.42 17.55
C PHE A 80 -4.85 -7.55 18.65
N ASP A 81 -4.81 -8.01 19.90
CA ASP A 81 -5.38 -7.30 21.05
C ASP A 81 -4.62 -6.01 21.40
N GLU A 82 -3.37 -5.88 20.95
CA GLU A 82 -2.56 -4.66 21.07
C GLU A 82 -2.72 -3.74 19.84
N ALA A 83 -2.80 -4.34 18.65
CA ALA A 83 -2.95 -3.65 17.39
C ALA A 83 -4.28 -2.87 17.32
N LEU A 84 -5.38 -3.46 17.79
CA LEU A 84 -6.71 -2.86 17.71
C LEU A 84 -6.82 -1.51 18.46
N PRO A 85 -6.45 -1.37 19.74
CA PRO A 85 -6.47 -0.07 20.42
C PRO A 85 -5.45 0.92 19.84
N TYR A 86 -4.29 0.46 19.37
CA TYR A 86 -3.31 1.29 18.67
C TYR A 86 -3.89 1.92 17.40
N LEU A 87 -4.51 1.09 16.54
CA LEU A 87 -5.14 1.54 15.30
C LEU A 87 -6.32 2.47 15.59
N GLY A 88 -7.13 2.18 16.61
CA GLY A 88 -8.22 3.07 17.03
C GLY A 88 -7.74 4.47 17.40
N LYS A 89 -6.62 4.57 18.14
CA LYS A 89 -6.00 5.87 18.45
C LYS A 89 -5.50 6.57 17.18
N LYS A 90 -4.78 5.86 16.31
CA LYS A 90 -4.27 6.41 15.05
C LYS A 90 -5.39 6.90 14.13
N SER A 91 -6.49 6.15 14.01
CA SER A 91 -7.67 6.60 13.26
C SER A 91 -8.27 7.88 13.82
N ALA A 92 -8.39 8.02 15.13
CA ALA A 92 -8.88 9.24 15.75
C ALA A 92 -7.97 10.46 15.46
N GLU A 93 -6.64 10.26 15.51
CA GLU A 93 -5.65 11.28 15.12
C GLU A 93 -5.82 11.68 13.65
N THR A 94 -5.99 10.71 12.74
CA THR A 94 -6.23 10.97 11.32
C THR A 94 -7.51 11.77 11.08
N PHE A 95 -8.63 11.42 11.73
CA PHE A 95 -9.90 12.15 11.57
C PHE A 95 -9.86 13.58 12.13
N ALA A 96 -9.01 13.83 13.13
CA ALA A 96 -8.79 15.18 13.65
C ALA A 96 -7.84 16.02 12.78
N GLY A 97 -7.17 15.39 11.79
CA GLY A 97 -6.21 16.04 10.90
C GLY A 97 -6.85 16.92 9.82
N PRO A 98 -6.08 17.85 9.22
CA PRO A 98 -6.57 18.80 8.23
C PRO A 98 -7.13 18.11 6.98
N ASP A 99 -6.45 17.09 6.46
CA ASP A 99 -6.90 16.32 5.30
C ASP A 99 -8.28 15.68 5.52
N ALA A 100 -8.52 15.09 6.70
CA ALA A 100 -9.80 14.46 6.98
C ALA A 100 -10.93 15.49 7.05
N GLN A 101 -10.67 16.64 7.66
CA GLN A 101 -11.64 17.74 7.73
C GLN A 101 -11.96 18.30 6.35
N GLU A 102 -10.94 18.50 5.52
CA GLU A 102 -11.10 18.95 4.13
C GLU A 102 -11.84 17.93 3.27
N GLY A 103 -11.49 16.64 3.37
CA GLY A 103 -12.18 15.58 2.63
C GLY A 103 -13.66 15.48 2.99
N ILE A 104 -13.99 15.60 4.28
CA ILE A 104 -15.39 15.64 4.75
C ILE A 104 -16.11 16.88 4.21
N ALA A 105 -15.49 18.07 4.29
CA ALA A 105 -16.07 19.30 3.79
C ALA A 105 -16.30 19.24 2.28
N ALA A 106 -15.29 18.83 1.50
CA ALA A 106 -15.36 18.69 0.05
C ALA A 106 -16.47 17.72 -0.39
N PHE A 107 -16.61 16.60 0.32
CA PHE A 107 -17.69 15.64 0.08
C PHE A 107 -19.08 16.24 0.33
N LEU A 108 -19.27 16.93 1.46
CA LEU A 108 -20.53 17.59 1.81
C LEU A 108 -20.89 18.72 0.82
N GLU A 109 -19.87 19.44 0.35
CA GLU A 109 -19.99 20.55 -0.60
C GLU A 109 -20.04 20.08 -2.08
N LYS A 110 -19.86 18.78 -2.36
CA LYS A 110 -19.81 18.18 -3.70
C LYS A 110 -18.77 18.84 -4.61
N ARG A 111 -17.59 19.10 -4.06
CA ARG A 111 -16.43 19.62 -4.79
C ARG A 111 -15.24 18.68 -4.62
N GLU A 112 -14.24 18.86 -5.47
CA GLU A 112 -12.95 18.21 -5.28
C GLU A 112 -12.24 18.76 -4.03
N PRO A 113 -11.59 17.89 -3.23
CA PRO A 113 -10.80 18.31 -2.09
C PRO A 113 -9.51 19.00 -2.52
N LYS A 114 -9.01 19.89 -1.67
CA LYS A 114 -7.73 20.57 -1.85
C LYS A 114 -6.77 20.14 -0.75
N TRP A 115 -5.84 19.28 -1.11
CA TRP A 115 -4.80 18.82 -0.20
C TRP A 115 -3.67 19.87 -0.12
N ASP A 116 -3.17 20.12 1.09
CA ASP A 116 -2.03 21.01 1.35
C ASP A 116 -0.70 20.24 1.43
#